data_AF-A0A929QLH9-F1
#
_entry.id   AF-A0A929QLH9-F1
#
_cell.length_a   1.000
_cell.length_b   1.000
_cell.length_c   1.000
_cell.angle_alpha   90.00
_cell.angle_beta   90.00
_cell.angle_gamma   90.00
#
_symmetry.space_group_name_H-M   'P 1'
#
loop_
_entity.id
_entity.type
_entity.pdbx_description
1 polymer ?
#
loop_
_entity_poly.entity_id
_entity_poly.type
_entity_poly.pdbx_seq_one_letter_code
_entity_poly.pdbx_strand_id
1 'polypeptide(L)'
;GSVDLIYSPIALLFHELLKRGISPKTTLYLYIHSHSFALAIFKDKQMKLSTFLNMSDAEEGNEEIESLKEEDITDIDNLIVKEEDGATALDDFKSLDDFLSDDKPKEFEDLNYELNMPASTNVEKSVAIFGRDMKMFDYIAKAMKEFYENPIYGGDFIEQIIVFENTKTSATFLQYLQSELFVETSSYPINTNHIMNEIMQEEITL
;
A
#
# COMPACT_ATOMS: atom_id res chain seq x y z
N GLY A 1 -11.18 10.45 18.23
CA GLY A 1 -12.14 10.60 17.14
C GLY A 1 -11.46 10.09 15.90
N SER A 2 -12.07 9.14 15.20
CA SER A 2 -11.65 8.76 13.85
C SER A 2 -11.84 9.98 12.96
N VAL A 3 -10.80 10.32 12.21
CA VAL A 3 -10.86 11.34 11.18
C VAL A 3 -11.25 10.59 9.92
N ASP A 4 -12.49 10.75 9.47
CA ASP A 4 -12.82 10.47 8.08
C ASP A 4 -12.01 11.47 7.26
N LEU A 5 -11.12 10.95 6.41
CA LEU A 5 -10.28 11.82 5.60
C LEU A 5 -11.19 12.60 4.64
N ILE A 6 -11.22 13.92 4.81
CA ILE A 6 -11.97 14.81 3.91
C ILE A 6 -11.32 14.83 2.52
N TYR A 7 -10.04 14.44 2.45
CA TYR A 7 -9.24 14.34 1.23
C TYR A 7 -8.88 12.88 0.93
N SER A 8 -8.82 12.54 -0.36
CA SER A 8 -8.30 11.24 -0.81
C SER A 8 -6.87 11.03 -0.28
N PRO A 9 -6.52 9.85 0.26
CA PRO A 9 -5.16 9.50 0.65
C PRO A 9 -4.13 9.65 -0.48
N ILE A 10 -4.54 9.47 -1.74
CA ILE A 10 -3.69 9.72 -2.91
C ILE A 10 -3.41 11.22 -3.06
N ALA A 11 -4.39 12.09 -2.82
CA ALA A 11 -4.18 13.54 -2.84
C ALA A 11 -3.25 14.00 -1.71
N LEU A 12 -3.40 13.43 -0.50
CA LEU A 12 -2.51 13.70 0.63
C LEU A 12 -1.08 13.24 0.35
N LEU A 13 -0.91 12.07 -0.26
CA LEU A 13 0.38 11.57 -0.73
C LEU A 13 0.99 12.55 -1.74
N PHE A 14 0.22 12.94 -2.76
CA PHE A 14 0.71 13.82 -3.81
C PHE A 14 1.11 15.20 -3.27
N HIS A 15 0.34 15.77 -2.34
CA HIS A 15 0.69 17.04 -1.67
C HIS A 15 2.05 16.96 -0.98
N GLU A 16 2.31 15.87 -0.24
CA GLU A 16 3.62 15.67 0.38
C GLU A 16 4.75 15.50 -0.64
N LEU A 17 4.48 14.86 -1.77
CA LEU A 17 5.44 14.73 -2.86
C LEU A 17 5.79 16.08 -3.49
N LEU A 18 4.81 16.98 -3.66
CA LEU A 18 5.05 18.32 -4.19
C LEU A 18 5.96 19.14 -3.25
N LYS A 19 5.80 18.99 -1.93
CA LYS A 19 6.62 19.69 -0.93
C LYS A 19 8.05 19.17 -0.86
N ARG A 20 8.22 17.85 -0.90
CA ARG A 20 9.53 17.19 -0.71
C ARG A 20 10.31 17.01 -2.01
N GLY A 21 9.61 17.06 -3.14
CA GLY A 21 10.13 16.73 -4.46
C GLY A 21 9.95 15.25 -4.78
N ILE A 22 9.50 14.98 -6.01
CA ILE A 22 9.42 13.63 -6.54
C ILE A 22 10.83 13.15 -6.92
N SER A 23 11.16 11.93 -6.51
CA SER A 23 12.44 11.29 -6.78
C SER A 23 12.69 11.18 -8.29
N PRO A 24 13.94 11.37 -8.74
CA PRO A 24 14.30 11.08 -10.13
C PRO A 24 14.35 9.56 -10.43
N LYS A 25 14.48 8.71 -9.40
CA LYS A 25 14.46 7.24 -9.53
C LYS A 25 13.04 6.72 -9.70
N THR A 26 12.87 5.55 -10.32
CA THR A 26 11.58 4.85 -10.29
C THR A 26 11.27 4.45 -8.84
N THR A 27 10.23 5.05 -8.27
CA THR A 27 9.97 5.02 -6.82
C THR A 27 8.54 4.63 -6.53
N LEU A 28 8.35 3.70 -5.60
CA LEU A 28 7.06 3.39 -5.01
C LEU A 28 6.91 4.20 -3.71
N TYR A 29 5.87 5.02 -3.66
CA TYR A 29 5.52 5.81 -2.50
C TYR A 29 4.35 5.17 -1.75
N LEU A 30 4.47 5.07 -0.43
CA LEU A 30 3.42 4.61 0.46
C LEU A 30 2.99 5.75 1.38
N TYR A 31 1.68 5.91 1.56
CA TYR A 31 1.10 6.81 2.55
C TYR A 31 0.26 5.98 3.52
N ILE A 32 0.75 5.77 4.74
CA ILE A 32 0.13 4.89 5.73
C ILE A 32 -0.63 5.71 6.77
N HIS A 33 -1.94 5.45 6.89
CA HIS A 33 -2.82 6.11 7.85
C HIS A 33 -3.75 5.09 8.56
N SER A 34 -3.44 4.80 9.83
CA SER A 34 -4.20 3.94 10.76
C SER A 34 -4.62 2.57 10.21
N HIS A 35 -5.71 2.51 9.45
CA HIS A 35 -6.29 1.30 8.85
C HIS A 35 -6.38 1.39 7.33
N SER A 36 -5.60 2.26 6.70
CA SER A 36 -5.64 2.44 5.26
C SER A 36 -4.28 2.87 4.75
N PHE A 37 -4.02 2.64 3.48
CA PHE A 37 -2.85 3.22 2.84
C PHE A 37 -3.11 3.52 1.37
N ALA A 38 -2.44 4.56 0.88
CA ALA A 38 -2.29 4.80 -0.55
C ALA A 38 -0.91 4.36 -1.01
N LEU A 39 -0.85 3.88 -2.24
CA LEU A 39 0.35 3.48 -2.94
C LEU A 39 0.39 4.23 -4.27
N ALA A 40 1.55 4.78 -4.65
CA ALA A 40 1.74 5.29 -5.99
C ALA A 40 3.15 5.00 -6.51
N ILE A 41 3.26 4.54 -7.75
CA ILE A 41 4.54 4.31 -8.42
C ILE A 41 4.79 5.45 -9.41
N PHE A 42 5.95 6.08 -9.26
CA PHE A 42 6.39 7.18 -10.11
C PHE A 42 7.61 6.77 -10.93
N LYS A 43 7.61 7.17 -12.20
CA LYS A 43 8.74 7.09 -13.13
C LYS A 43 8.86 8.41 -13.87
N ASP A 44 10.07 8.95 -14.00
CA ASP A 44 10.34 10.23 -14.67
C ASP A 44 9.47 11.39 -14.11
N LYS A 45 9.23 11.39 -12.79
CA LYS A 45 8.34 12.33 -12.08
C LYS A 45 6.87 12.30 -12.52
N GLN A 46 6.45 11.26 -13.25
CA GLN A 46 5.07 11.01 -13.61
C GLN A 46 4.53 9.84 -12.79
N MET A 47 3.34 10.00 -12.25
CA MET A 47 2.60 8.90 -11.64
C MET A 47 2.23 7.91 -12.74
N LYS A 48 2.59 6.64 -12.57
CA LYS A 48 2.27 5.56 -13.50
C LYS A 48 1.14 4.71 -12.97
N LEU A 49 1.18 4.39 -11.69
CA LEU A 49 0.16 3.61 -11.00
C LEU A 49 -0.14 4.30 -9.67
N SER A 50 -1.41 4.35 -9.29
CA SER A 50 -1.81 4.72 -7.94
C SER A 50 -3.01 3.90 -7.50
N THR A 51 -3.04 3.52 -6.24
CA THR A 51 -4.14 2.78 -5.67
C THR A 51 -4.27 3.06 -4.18
N PHE A 52 -5.41 2.68 -3.62
CA PHE A 52 -5.76 2.86 -2.22
C PHE A 52 -6.36 1.56 -1.68
N LEU A 53 -6.04 1.24 -0.42
CA LEU A 53 -6.65 0.12 0.28
C LEU A 53 -7.14 0.57 1.66
N ASN A 54 -8.40 0.27 1.95
CA ASN A 54 -8.94 0.30 3.30
C ASN A 54 -8.83 -1.09 3.94
N MET A 55 -7.99 -1.21 4.97
CA MET A 55 -7.75 -2.45 5.70
C MET A 55 -8.90 -2.81 6.66
N SER A 56 -9.82 -1.87 6.92
CA SER A 56 -11.04 -2.14 7.69
C SER A 56 -12.09 -2.88 6.88
N ASP A 57 -12.15 -2.64 5.56
CA ASP A 57 -13.16 -3.24 4.69
C ASP A 57 -12.68 -4.60 4.12
N ALA A 58 -11.37 -4.85 4.11
CA ALA A 58 -10.75 -6.11 3.70
C ALA A 58 -11.01 -7.32 4.64
N GLU A 59 -11.94 -7.20 5.60
CA GLU A 59 -12.49 -8.33 6.38
C GLU A 59 -13.83 -8.84 5.81
N GLU A 60 -14.48 -8.09 4.91
CA GLU A 60 -15.69 -8.47 4.21
C GLU A 60 -15.45 -8.54 2.70
N GLY A 61 -15.31 -9.76 2.16
CA GLY A 61 -15.60 -10.00 0.75
C GLY A 61 -14.49 -9.65 -0.25
N ASN A 62 -14.16 -10.66 -1.04
CA ASN A 62 -13.16 -10.70 -2.09
C ASN A 62 -13.61 -9.93 -3.35
N GLU A 63 -14.11 -8.69 -3.24
CA GLU A 63 -14.85 -8.01 -4.33
C GLU A 63 -14.21 -6.71 -4.87
N GLU A 64 -13.29 -6.04 -4.18
CA GLU A 64 -12.71 -4.77 -4.69
C GLU A 64 -11.56 -4.94 -5.70
N ILE A 65 -11.16 -6.17 -6.02
CA ILE A 65 -10.09 -6.43 -7.01
C ILE A 65 -10.63 -6.40 -8.45
N GLU A 66 -11.95 -6.41 -8.66
CA GLU A 66 -12.53 -6.27 -10.01
C GLU A 66 -12.46 -4.83 -10.58
N SER A 67 -12.06 -3.84 -9.78
CA SER A 67 -11.99 -2.43 -10.21
C SER A 67 -10.60 -1.94 -10.61
N LEU A 68 -9.64 -2.82 -10.92
CA LEU A 68 -8.37 -2.41 -11.58
C LEU A 68 -8.56 -1.97 -13.06
N LYS A 69 -9.75 -1.47 -13.42
CA LYS A 69 -10.05 -0.90 -14.74
C LYS A 69 -9.90 0.62 -14.68
N GLU A 70 -9.17 1.12 -15.69
CA GLU A 70 -8.99 2.50 -16.09
C GLU A 70 -10.00 3.49 -15.46
N GLU A 71 -9.55 4.32 -14.52
CA GLU A 71 -10.20 5.61 -14.29
C GLU A 71 -9.87 6.53 -15.48
N ASP A 72 -10.60 6.37 -16.58
CA ASP A 72 -10.72 7.41 -17.60
C ASP A 72 -11.66 8.48 -17.06
N ILE A 73 -11.08 9.56 -16.52
CA ILE A 73 -11.77 10.70 -15.89
C ILE A 73 -12.58 11.57 -16.87
N THR A 74 -12.99 11.04 -18.03
CA THR A 74 -13.66 11.84 -19.06
C THR A 74 -15.16 11.62 -19.22
N ASP A 75 -15.78 10.56 -18.68
CA ASP A 75 -17.21 10.32 -18.93
C ASP A 75 -17.97 9.74 -17.71
N ILE A 76 -18.53 10.63 -16.89
CA ILE A 76 -19.50 10.28 -15.81
C ILE A 76 -20.88 9.82 -16.35
N ASP A 77 -21.14 9.84 -17.66
CA ASP A 77 -22.50 9.73 -18.19
C ASP A 77 -22.88 8.41 -18.90
N ASN A 78 -22.03 7.37 -18.98
CA ASN A 78 -22.39 6.14 -19.71
C ASN A 78 -22.20 4.86 -18.88
N LEU A 79 -23.09 4.66 -17.91
CA LEU A 79 -23.28 3.38 -17.25
C LEU A 79 -24.20 2.49 -18.12
N ILE A 80 -23.75 1.26 -18.42
CA ILE A 80 -24.41 0.08 -19.05
C ILE A 80 -23.75 -0.32 -20.39
N VAL A 81 -22.83 -1.30 -20.35
CA VAL A 81 -22.75 -2.47 -21.27
C VAL A 81 -22.05 -3.64 -20.55
N LYS A 82 -22.58 -4.86 -20.75
CA LYS A 82 -22.16 -6.17 -20.23
C LYS A 82 -21.01 -6.84 -20.99
N GLU A 83 -20.28 -7.70 -20.26
CA GLU A 83 -19.60 -8.97 -20.65
C GLU A 83 -18.47 -8.84 -21.72
N GLU A 84 -17.39 -9.64 -21.81
CA GLU A 84 -17.11 -11.04 -21.43
C GLU A 84 -15.56 -11.30 -21.51
N ASP A 85 -15.11 -12.39 -20.88
CA ASP A 85 -13.84 -13.16 -21.07
C ASP A 85 -12.46 -12.61 -20.66
N GLY A 86 -11.86 -13.31 -19.67
CA GLY A 86 -10.42 -13.17 -19.33
C GLY A 86 -9.97 -13.77 -18.00
N ALA A 87 -10.70 -14.71 -17.39
CA ALA A 87 -10.37 -15.30 -16.08
C ALA A 87 -9.52 -16.57 -16.22
N THR A 88 -8.21 -16.43 -16.44
CA THR A 88 -7.26 -17.56 -16.35
C THR A 88 -5.89 -17.09 -15.84
N ALA A 89 -5.78 -16.64 -14.58
CA ALA A 89 -4.47 -16.48 -13.91
C ALA A 89 -4.53 -16.38 -12.37
N LEU A 90 -5.67 -16.72 -11.73
CA LEU A 90 -5.89 -16.52 -10.29
C LEU A 90 -5.55 -17.73 -9.40
N ASP A 91 -4.96 -18.79 -9.94
CA ASP A 91 -4.88 -20.10 -9.25
C ASP A 91 -3.53 -20.42 -8.60
N ASP A 92 -2.53 -19.52 -8.68
CA ASP A 92 -1.14 -19.87 -8.32
C ASP A 92 -0.59 -19.20 -7.05
N PHE A 93 -1.45 -18.59 -6.22
CA PHE A 93 -1.07 -18.15 -4.87
C PHE A 93 -1.97 -18.79 -3.82
N LYS A 94 -1.39 -19.73 -3.07
CA LYS A 94 -2.06 -20.43 -1.97
C LYS A 94 -2.65 -19.42 -0.98
N SER A 95 -3.93 -19.60 -0.65
CA SER A 95 -4.63 -18.79 0.33
C SER A 95 -3.92 -18.85 1.69
N LEU A 96 -4.05 -17.79 2.48
CA LEU A 96 -3.52 -17.73 3.85
C LEU A 96 -4.02 -18.90 4.73
N ASP A 97 -5.21 -19.43 4.40
CA ASP A 97 -5.77 -20.63 5.04
C ASP A 97 -4.88 -21.86 4.82
N ASP A 98 -4.27 -22.02 3.64
CA ASP A 98 -3.40 -23.15 3.30
C ASP A 98 -2.06 -23.09 4.07
N PHE A 99 -1.66 -21.90 4.53
CA PHE A 99 -0.48 -21.68 5.39
C PHE A 99 -0.76 -22.02 6.86
N LEU A 100 -2.02 -21.88 7.29
CA LEU A 100 -2.48 -22.17 8.65
C LEU A 100 -2.97 -23.61 8.85
N SER A 101 -3.29 -24.33 7.77
CA SER A 101 -3.77 -25.72 7.82
C SER A 101 -2.67 -26.80 7.72
N ASP A 102 -1.40 -26.41 7.66
CA ASP A 102 -0.27 -27.34 7.65
C ASP A 102 -0.03 -27.84 9.09
N ASP A 103 -0.69 -28.95 9.45
CA ASP A 103 -0.77 -29.59 10.79
C ASP A 103 0.57 -30.16 11.33
N LYS A 104 1.70 -29.68 10.78
CA LYS A 104 3.03 -29.95 11.30
C LYS A 104 3.54 -28.69 11.98
N PRO A 105 3.97 -28.74 13.25
CA PRO A 105 4.68 -27.63 13.85
C PRO A 105 5.96 -27.40 13.02
N LYS A 106 5.92 -26.41 12.12
CA LYS A 106 7.14 -25.83 11.58
C LYS A 106 7.79 -25.18 12.78
N GLU A 107 8.87 -25.79 13.27
CA GLU A 107 9.76 -25.12 14.20
C GLU A 107 10.09 -23.79 13.55
N PHE A 108 9.60 -22.70 14.14
CA PHE A 108 10.11 -21.39 13.86
C PHE A 108 11.59 -21.49 14.21
N GLU A 109 12.46 -21.60 13.19
CA GLU A 109 13.88 -21.35 13.42
C GLU A 109 13.91 -20.01 14.15
N ASP A 110 14.53 -20.01 15.34
CA ASP A 110 14.83 -18.79 16.09
C ASP A 110 15.71 -17.93 15.20
N LEU A 111 15.05 -17.19 14.32
CA LEU A 111 15.61 -16.13 13.56
C LEU A 111 16.05 -15.12 14.60
N ASN A 112 17.35 -15.16 14.91
CA ASN A 112 18.05 -14.40 15.94
C ASN A 112 18.12 -12.91 15.55
N TYR A 113 16.99 -12.36 15.10
CA TYR A 113 16.77 -10.98 14.81
C TYR A 113 16.41 -10.31 16.13
N GLU A 114 17.13 -9.24 16.46
CA GLU A 114 16.65 -8.27 17.43
C GLU A 114 15.37 -7.64 16.85
N LEU A 115 14.24 -8.32 17.03
CA LEU A 115 12.93 -7.78 16.83
C LEU A 115 12.86 -6.54 17.72
N ASN A 116 12.98 -5.36 17.12
CA ASN A 116 12.38 -4.15 17.63
C ASN A 116 10.84 -4.26 17.53
N MET A 117 10.29 -5.39 17.96
CA MET A 117 8.93 -5.43 18.45
C MET A 117 8.90 -4.38 19.57
N PRO A 118 7.91 -3.48 19.60
CA PRO A 118 7.65 -2.79 20.85
C PRO A 118 7.57 -3.89 21.91
N ALA A 119 8.24 -3.72 23.05
CA ALA A 119 8.15 -4.62 24.19
C ALA A 119 6.68 -4.60 24.68
N SER A 120 5.85 -5.28 23.92
CA SER A 120 4.42 -5.30 23.99
C SER A 120 4.15 -6.46 24.91
N THR A 121 3.75 -6.15 26.13
CA THR A 121 3.26 -7.13 27.10
C THR A 121 1.95 -7.79 26.63
N ASN A 122 1.47 -7.46 25.42
CA ASN A 122 0.22 -7.94 24.84
C ASN A 122 0.48 -8.61 23.48
N VAL A 123 0.45 -9.94 23.49
CA VAL A 123 0.69 -10.79 22.31
C VAL A 123 -0.36 -10.56 21.22
N GLU A 124 -1.63 -10.35 21.59
CA GLU A 124 -2.73 -10.15 20.64
C GLU A 124 -2.50 -8.91 19.75
N LYS A 125 -2.04 -7.80 20.35
CA LYS A 125 -1.69 -6.59 19.60
C LYS A 125 -0.54 -6.82 18.64
N SER A 126 0.47 -7.58 19.05
CA SER A 126 1.61 -7.89 18.19
C SER A 126 1.20 -8.74 16.98
N VAL A 127 0.32 -9.73 17.18
CA VAL A 127 -0.22 -10.56 16.11
C VAL A 127 -1.08 -9.76 15.14
N ALA A 128 -1.94 -8.85 15.64
CA ALA A 128 -2.77 -7.99 14.80
C ALA A 128 -1.92 -7.04 13.93
N ILE A 129 -0.86 -6.44 14.50
CA ILE A 129 0.08 -5.60 13.76
C ILE A 129 0.77 -6.42 12.67
N PHE A 130 1.26 -7.61 13.00
CA PHE A 130 1.91 -8.49 12.03
C PHE A 130 0.97 -8.88 10.89
N GLY A 131 -0.27 -9.29 11.20
CA GLY A 131 -1.26 -9.64 10.18
C GLY A 131 -1.57 -8.46 9.24
N ARG A 132 -1.69 -7.24 9.79
CA ARG A 132 -1.85 -6.03 8.98
C ARG A 132 -0.63 -5.76 8.10
N ASP A 133 0.57 -5.90 8.64
CA ASP A 133 1.82 -5.68 7.92
C ASP A 133 1.94 -6.70 6.76
N MET A 134 1.58 -7.98 6.97
CA MET A 134 1.57 -9.00 5.91
C MET A 134 0.51 -8.74 4.82
N LYS A 135 -0.70 -8.30 5.19
CA LYS A 135 -1.72 -7.88 4.22
C LYS A 135 -1.23 -6.71 3.36
N MET A 136 -0.57 -5.73 3.97
CA MET A 136 -0.01 -4.58 3.26
C MET A 136 1.09 -5.03 2.29
N PHE A 137 1.96 -5.95 2.73
CA PHE A 137 2.99 -6.54 1.87
C PHE A 137 2.41 -7.22 0.63
N ASP A 138 1.42 -8.10 0.81
CA ASP A 138 0.77 -8.82 -0.30
C ASP A 138 0.21 -7.84 -1.34
N TYR A 139 -0.43 -6.77 -0.88
CA TYR A 139 -0.96 -5.74 -1.75
C TYR A 139 0.14 -4.94 -2.47
N ILE A 140 1.23 -4.59 -1.78
CA ILE A 140 2.40 -3.95 -2.40
C ILE A 140 2.98 -4.84 -3.49
N ALA A 141 3.17 -6.13 -3.22
CA ALA A 141 3.72 -7.09 -4.17
C ALA A 141 2.83 -7.22 -5.41
N LYS A 142 1.50 -7.25 -5.24
CA LYS A 142 0.53 -7.25 -6.33
C LYS A 142 0.60 -5.98 -7.18
N ALA A 143 0.65 -4.80 -6.55
CA ALA A 143 0.76 -3.54 -7.27
C ALA A 143 2.09 -3.43 -8.05
N MET A 144 3.19 -3.95 -7.49
CA MET A 144 4.47 -4.04 -8.20
C MET A 144 4.40 -5.00 -9.38
N LYS A 145 3.77 -6.16 -9.21
CA LYS A 145 3.55 -7.12 -10.30
C LYS A 145 2.76 -6.50 -11.44
N GLU A 146 1.63 -5.84 -11.13
CA GLU A 146 0.82 -5.11 -12.11
C GLU A 146 1.64 -4.05 -12.84
N PHE A 147 2.45 -3.27 -12.11
CA PHE A 147 3.32 -2.26 -12.71
C PHE A 147 4.36 -2.86 -13.68
N TYR A 148 4.90 -4.04 -13.37
CA TYR A 148 5.89 -4.71 -14.21
C TYR A 148 5.28 -5.43 -15.41
N GLU A 149 4.10 -6.03 -15.26
CA GLU A 149 3.48 -6.86 -16.30
C GLU A 149 2.64 -6.05 -17.27
N ASN A 150 1.99 -4.96 -16.82
CA ASN A 150 1.12 -4.17 -17.66
C ASN A 150 1.92 -3.21 -18.56
N PRO A 151 1.86 -3.37 -19.90
CA PRO A 151 2.67 -2.59 -20.84
C PRO A 151 2.47 -1.08 -20.78
N ILE A 152 1.32 -0.60 -20.27
CA ILE A 152 1.02 0.84 -20.23
C ILE A 152 1.93 1.60 -19.25
N TYR A 153 2.48 0.91 -18.25
CA TYR A 153 3.34 1.52 -17.24
C TYR A 153 4.83 1.48 -17.59
N GLY A 154 5.21 0.64 -18.57
CA GLY A 154 6.58 0.47 -19.05
C GLY A 154 7.49 -0.43 -18.19
N GLY A 155 7.07 -0.80 -16.97
CA GLY A 155 7.68 -1.88 -16.18
C GLY A 155 9.14 -1.73 -15.76
N ASP A 156 9.66 -0.50 -15.60
CA ASP A 156 11.04 -0.28 -15.13
C ASP A 156 11.25 -0.75 -13.69
N PHE A 157 12.46 -1.22 -13.35
CA PHE A 157 12.78 -1.62 -11.98
C PHE A 157 12.48 -0.52 -10.95
N ILE A 158 11.73 -0.86 -9.90
CA ILE A 158 11.48 0.03 -8.76
C ILE A 158 12.73 0.04 -7.88
N GLU A 159 13.42 1.17 -7.86
CA GLU A 159 14.72 1.30 -7.20
C GLU A 159 14.62 1.55 -5.69
N GLN A 160 13.51 2.14 -5.24
CA GLN A 160 13.31 2.49 -3.84
C GLN A 160 11.82 2.56 -3.46
N ILE A 161 11.55 2.33 -2.16
CA ILE A 161 10.28 2.53 -1.49
C ILE A 161 10.42 3.69 -0.49
N ILE A 162 9.53 4.67 -0.58
CA ILE A 162 9.46 5.80 0.35
C ILE A 162 8.12 5.74 1.09
N VAL A 163 8.16 5.63 2.41
CA VAL A 163 6.98 5.53 3.27
C VAL A 163 6.74 6.84 4.00
N PHE A 164 5.56 7.43 3.83
CA PHE A 164 5.03 8.50 4.65
C PHE A 164 4.07 7.93 5.67
N GLU A 165 4.35 8.10 6.95
CA GLU A 165 3.63 7.42 8.02
C GLU A 165 3.13 8.40 9.10
N ASN A 166 1.82 8.39 9.36
CA ASN A 166 1.22 9.13 10.48
C ASN A 166 1.32 8.35 11.80
N THR A 167 1.34 7.01 11.70
CA THR A 167 1.59 6.10 12.82
C THR A 167 2.82 5.28 12.49
N LYS A 168 3.79 5.23 13.41
CA LYS A 168 5.06 4.55 13.18
C LYS A 168 4.84 3.09 12.79
N THR A 169 5.29 2.75 11.59
CA THR A 169 5.33 1.40 11.04
C THR A 169 6.40 0.58 11.77
N SER A 170 6.19 -0.72 11.88
CA SER A 170 7.15 -1.59 12.56
C SER A 170 8.47 -1.59 11.79
N ALA A 171 9.60 -1.50 12.51
CA ALA A 171 10.92 -1.59 11.87
C ALA A 171 11.10 -2.94 11.16
N THR A 172 10.50 -3.99 11.73
CA THR A 172 10.43 -5.33 11.14
C THR A 172 9.76 -5.32 9.78
N PHE A 173 8.65 -4.60 9.59
CA PHE A 173 7.99 -4.51 8.28
C PHE A 173 8.84 -3.79 7.24
N LEU A 174 9.48 -2.68 7.59
CA LEU A 174 10.37 -1.97 6.66
C LEU A 174 11.55 -2.84 6.24
N GLN A 175 12.13 -3.60 7.17
CA GLN A 175 13.20 -4.55 6.88
C GLN A 175 12.72 -5.72 6.02
N TYR A 176 11.50 -6.20 6.27
CA TYR A 176 10.87 -7.26 5.48
C TYR A 176 10.65 -6.80 4.03
N LEU A 177 10.08 -5.60 3.82
CA LEU A 177 9.95 -4.99 2.49
C LEU A 177 11.29 -4.94 1.75
N GLN A 178 12.33 -4.45 2.42
CA GLN A 178 13.66 -4.35 1.82
C GLN A 178 14.24 -5.73 1.44
N SER A 179 14.00 -6.75 2.26
CA SER A 179 14.61 -8.08 2.08
C SER A 179 13.89 -8.89 1.01
N GLU A 180 12.55 -8.88 1.00
CA GLU A 180 11.74 -9.65 0.06
C GLU A 180 11.66 -9.00 -1.32
N LEU A 181 11.58 -7.67 -1.37
CA LEU A 181 11.47 -6.93 -2.64
C LEU A 181 12.83 -6.58 -3.22
N PHE A 182 13.91 -6.68 -2.43
CA PHE A 182 15.27 -6.26 -2.80
C PHE A 182 15.34 -4.77 -3.17
N VAL A 183 14.57 -3.92 -2.46
CA VAL A 183 14.44 -2.49 -2.74
C VAL A 183 14.83 -1.64 -1.52
N GLU A 184 15.58 -0.56 -1.74
CA GLU A 184 15.92 0.40 -0.67
C GLU A 184 14.64 0.99 -0.06
N THR A 185 14.43 0.83 1.24
CA THR A 185 13.21 1.31 1.92
C THR A 185 13.55 2.38 2.94
N SER A 186 12.82 3.50 2.91
CA SER A 186 12.95 4.60 3.87
C SER A 186 11.59 5.05 4.36
N SER A 187 11.52 5.54 5.61
CA SER A 187 10.28 6.10 6.18
C SER A 187 10.47 7.52 6.70
N TYR A 188 9.40 8.31 6.57
CA TYR A 188 9.33 9.69 7.00
C TYR A 188 8.03 9.90 7.78
N PRO A 189 8.11 10.36 9.04
CA PRO A 189 6.92 10.70 9.80
C PRO A 189 6.22 11.90 9.16
N ILE A 190 4.89 11.85 9.14
CA ILE A 190 4.01 12.93 8.70
C ILE A 190 2.93 13.20 9.74
N ASN A 191 2.25 14.33 9.61
CA ASN A 191 1.06 14.64 10.40
C ASN A 191 -0.10 14.87 9.43
N THR A 192 -0.93 13.84 9.23
CA THR A 192 -2.06 13.89 8.29
C THR A 192 -3.00 15.04 8.58
N ASN A 193 -3.26 15.37 9.85
CA ASN A 193 -4.12 16.50 10.22
C ASN A 193 -3.52 17.84 9.81
N HIS A 194 -2.20 17.99 9.92
CA HIS A 194 -1.52 19.19 9.48
C HIS A 194 -1.62 19.34 7.96
N ILE A 195 -1.35 18.26 7.21
CA ILE A 195 -1.43 18.21 5.75
C ILE A 195 -2.81 18.61 5.26
N MET A 196 -3.88 18.02 5.81
CA MET A 196 -5.25 18.38 5.44
C MET A 196 -5.58 19.85 5.73
N ASN A 197 -5.11 20.38 6.87
CA ASN A 197 -5.32 21.79 7.20
C ASN A 197 -4.59 22.73 6.23
N GLU A 198 -3.39 22.36 5.78
CA GLU A 198 -2.65 23.15 4.79
C GLU A 198 -3.40 23.16 3.45
N ILE A 199 -3.86 22.00 2.96
CA ILE A 199 -4.64 21.91 1.72
C ILE A 199 -5.92 22.76 1.85
N MET A 200 -6.65 22.64 2.96
CA MET A 200 -7.88 23.41 3.18
C MET A 200 -7.62 24.92 3.23
N GLN A 201 -6.49 25.37 3.78
CA GLN A 201 -6.11 26.78 3.76
C GLN A 201 -5.80 27.28 2.35
N GLU A 202 -5.10 26.47 1.55
CA GLU A 202 -4.83 26.78 0.14
C GLU A 202 -6.13 26.86 -0.68
N GLU A 203 -7.11 26.00 -0.41
CA GLU A 203 -8.41 25.98 -1.10
C GLU A 203 -9.30 27.18 -0.74
N ILE A 204 -9.33 27.61 0.54
CA ILE A 204 -10.15 28.75 0.98
C ILE A 204 -9.56 30.10 0.53
N THR A 205 -8.25 30.16 0.28
CA THR A 205 -7.58 31.41 -0.14
C THR A 205 -7.64 31.68 -1.64
N LEU A 206 -8.25 30.77 -2.42
CA LEU A 206 -8.60 30.92 -3.83
C LEU A 206 -9.97 31.60 -4.00
#